data_AF-A0A5B7ZWB4-F1
#
_entry.id   AF-A0A5B7ZWB4-F1
#
_cell.length_a   1.000
_cell.length_b   1.000
_cell.length_c   1.000
_cell.angle_alpha   90.00
_cell.angle_beta   90.00
_cell.angle_gamma   90.00
#
_symmetry.space_group_name_H-M   'P 1'
#
loop_
_entity.id
_entity.type
_entity.pdbx_description
1 polymer ?
#
loop_
_entity_poly.entity_id
_entity_poly.type
_entity_poly.pdbx_seq_one_letter_code
_entity_poly.pdbx_strand_id
1 'polypeptide(L)'
;MKLYLFGLLAAASFLSACKPSVEKRAQSAVSEFISNGMSNTRYYQAGRFTCRPYTRKDSLAYVASLAQLNALADRPADYIPVANAPAQAVAAPAAVPAPIPADSVRIGTFVSHTYKEQNGTGFTMRDSGEFVVSPKGVVRPLLANHVLQARLKQAKSTQR
;
A
#
# COMPACT_ATOMS: atom_id res chain seq x y z
N MET A 1 21.26 -48.78 -30.72
CA MET A 1 20.85 -48.19 -29.42
C MET A 1 20.97 -46.67 -29.46
N LYS A 2 20.15 -45.97 -30.27
CA LYS A 2 20.34 -44.54 -30.56
C LYS A 2 19.00 -43.82 -30.80
N LEU A 3 18.00 -44.10 -29.95
CA LEU A 3 16.68 -43.45 -30.01
C LEU A 3 16.16 -42.92 -28.66
N TYR A 4 16.80 -43.26 -27.53
CA TYR A 4 16.31 -42.86 -26.21
C TYR A 4 16.75 -41.46 -25.76
N LEU A 5 17.72 -40.84 -26.43
CA LEU A 5 18.25 -39.53 -26.04
C LEU A 5 17.34 -38.36 -26.47
N PHE A 6 16.53 -38.53 -27.52
CA PHE A 6 15.60 -37.48 -27.98
C PHE A 6 14.30 -37.42 -27.16
N GLY A 7 13.89 -38.52 -26.52
CA GLY A 7 12.69 -38.54 -25.67
C GLY A 7 12.87 -37.78 -24.34
N LEU A 8 14.08 -37.76 -23.79
CA LEU A 8 14.38 -37.08 -22.53
C LEU A 8 14.50 -35.55 -22.67
N LEU A 9 14.86 -35.03 -23.85
CA LEU A 9 14.91 -33.57 -24.09
C LEU A 9 13.52 -32.94 -24.26
N ALA A 10 12.53 -33.69 -24.78
CA ALA A 10 11.17 -33.16 -24.98
C ALA A 10 10.39 -32.97 -23.66
N ALA A 11 10.72 -33.74 -22.62
CA ALA A 11 10.07 -33.62 -21.31
C ALA A 11 10.51 -32.37 -20.52
N ALA A 12 11.70 -31.82 -20.80
CA ALA A 12 12.22 -30.64 -20.11
C ALA A 12 11.59 -29.32 -20.59
N SER A 13 11.00 -29.29 -21.79
CA SER A 13 10.48 -28.05 -22.40
C SER A 13 9.12 -27.61 -21.83
N PHE A 14 8.36 -28.49 -21.18
CA PHE A 14 7.03 -28.17 -20.64
C PHE A 14 7.05 -27.48 -19.27
N LEU A 15 8.19 -27.41 -18.59
CA LEU A 15 8.31 -26.81 -17.26
C LEU A 15 8.62 -25.30 -17.28
N SER A 16 8.77 -24.69 -18.45
CA SER A 16 9.33 -23.32 -18.58
C SER A 16 8.30 -22.17 -18.63
N ALA A 17 6.99 -22.44 -18.57
CA ALA A 17 5.97 -21.39 -18.84
C ALA A 17 5.01 -21.05 -17.69
N CYS A 18 5.27 -21.48 -16.45
CA CYS A 18 4.49 -21.05 -15.29
C CYS A 18 4.86 -19.61 -14.89
N LYS A 19 4.27 -18.61 -15.56
CA LYS A 19 4.35 -17.22 -15.11
C LYS A 19 3.66 -17.12 -13.74
N PRO A 20 4.31 -16.54 -12.70
CA PRO A 20 3.67 -16.37 -11.41
C PRO A 20 2.40 -15.50 -11.54
N SER A 21 1.37 -15.85 -10.76
CA SER A 21 0.13 -15.08 -10.73
C SER A 21 0.39 -13.62 -10.38
N VAL A 22 -0.56 -12.73 -10.70
CA VAL A 22 -0.44 -11.30 -10.37
C VAL A 22 -0.28 -11.11 -8.86
N GLU A 23 -0.98 -11.91 -8.05
CA GLU A 23 -0.87 -11.89 -6.59
C GLU A 23 0.53 -12.33 -6.16
N LYS A 24 1.08 -13.41 -6.72
CA LYS A 24 2.43 -13.87 -6.38
C LYS A 24 3.51 -12.85 -6.74
N ARG A 25 3.37 -12.18 -7.88
CA ARG A 25 4.25 -11.07 -8.26
C ARG A 25 4.13 -9.88 -7.30
N ALA A 26 2.91 -9.54 -6.88
CA ALA A 26 2.69 -8.47 -5.91
C ALA A 26 3.26 -8.82 -4.53
N GLN A 27 3.09 -10.06 -4.06
CA GLN A 27 3.68 -10.56 -2.82
C GLN A 27 5.21 -10.44 -2.87
N SER A 28 5.84 -10.94 -3.94
CA SER A 28 7.29 -10.87 -4.12
C SER A 28 7.80 -9.43 -4.12
N ALA A 29 7.14 -8.53 -4.84
CA ALA A 29 7.54 -7.13 -4.91
C ALA A 29 7.44 -6.44 -3.53
N VAL A 30 6.41 -6.75 -2.74
CA VAL A 30 6.26 -6.21 -1.38
C VAL A 30 7.31 -6.79 -0.43
N SER A 31 7.57 -8.10 -0.48
CA SER A 31 8.64 -8.70 0.31
C SER A 31 10.00 -8.04 0.03
N GLU A 32 10.32 -7.87 -1.26
CA GLU A 32 11.56 -7.25 -1.70
C GLU A 32 11.65 -5.78 -1.28
N PHE A 33 10.56 -5.03 -1.44
CA PHE A 33 10.49 -3.63 -0.99
C PHE A 33 10.78 -3.50 0.51
N ILE A 34 10.16 -4.35 1.32
CA ILE A 34 10.33 -4.34 2.77
C ILE A 34 11.74 -4.78 3.14
N SER A 35 12.24 -5.88 2.57
CA SER A 35 13.58 -6.38 2.88
C SER A 35 14.65 -5.35 2.52
N ASN A 36 14.52 -4.67 1.36
CA ASN A 36 15.47 -3.65 0.94
C ASN A 36 15.43 -2.38 1.82
N GLY A 37 14.28 -2.10 2.46
CA GLY A 37 14.15 -1.02 3.43
C GLY A 37 14.66 -1.34 4.83
N MET A 38 14.97 -2.61 5.12
CA MET A 38 15.48 -3.07 6.42
C MET A 38 16.99 -2.92 6.50
N SER A 39 17.47 -2.57 7.70
CA SER A 39 18.91 -2.47 7.97
C SER A 39 19.62 -3.84 7.94
N ASN A 40 18.88 -4.93 8.18
CA ASN A 40 19.40 -6.29 8.06
C ASN A 40 18.33 -7.27 7.55
N THR A 41 18.48 -7.68 6.29
CA THR A 41 17.56 -8.58 5.58
C THR A 41 17.54 -10.01 6.14
N ARG A 42 18.59 -10.47 6.85
CA ARG A 42 18.61 -11.83 7.45
C ARG A 42 17.53 -12.02 8.50
N TYR A 43 17.01 -10.93 9.02
CA TYR A 43 16.03 -10.94 10.09
C TYR A 43 14.60 -10.70 9.61
N TYR A 44 14.40 -10.56 8.30
CA TYR A 44 13.09 -10.52 7.68
C TYR A 44 12.50 -11.92 7.62
N GLN A 45 11.33 -12.10 8.24
CA GLN A 45 10.50 -13.29 8.03
C GLN A 45 9.13 -12.87 7.53
N ALA A 46 8.85 -13.23 6.28
CA ALA A 46 7.56 -13.01 5.66
C ALA A 46 6.46 -13.77 6.42
N GLY A 47 5.45 -13.03 6.89
CA GLY A 47 4.24 -13.60 7.48
C GLY A 47 3.13 -13.77 6.45
N ARG A 48 1.91 -13.40 6.84
CA ARG A 48 0.72 -13.61 6.00
C ARG A 48 0.61 -12.51 4.94
N PHE A 49 0.09 -12.90 3.78
CA PHE A 49 -0.30 -11.96 2.72
C PHE A 49 -1.79 -12.07 2.47
N THR A 50 -2.44 -10.91 2.39
CA THR A 50 -3.80 -10.79 1.87
C THR A 50 -3.74 -9.92 0.63
N CYS A 51 -4.16 -10.45 -0.51
CA CYS A 51 -4.15 -9.74 -1.79
C CYS A 51 -5.57 -9.54 -2.29
N ARG A 52 -5.87 -8.35 -2.80
CA ARG A 52 -7.12 -8.08 -3.51
C ARG A 52 -6.90 -7.11 -4.67
N PRO A 53 -7.76 -7.11 -5.70
CA PRO A 53 -7.73 -6.07 -6.72
C PRO A 53 -7.80 -4.69 -6.06
N TYR A 54 -6.97 -3.75 -6.53
CA TYR A 54 -7.05 -2.34 -6.12
C TYR A 54 -7.61 -1.53 -7.27
N THR A 55 -8.74 -0.88 -7.05
CA THR A 55 -9.50 -0.18 -8.08
C THR A 55 -9.31 1.33 -8.01
N ARG A 56 -9.71 2.02 -9.08
CA ARG A 56 -9.77 3.49 -9.09
C ARG A 56 -10.65 4.02 -7.95
N LYS A 57 -11.79 3.37 -7.70
CA LYS A 57 -12.67 3.67 -6.56
C LYS A 57 -11.95 3.58 -5.21
N ASP A 58 -11.17 2.51 -4.98
CA ASP A 58 -10.41 2.35 -3.73
C ASP A 58 -9.37 3.47 -3.56
N SER A 59 -8.71 3.87 -4.64
CA SER A 59 -7.72 4.96 -4.61
C SER A 59 -8.33 6.30 -4.27
N LEU A 60 -9.49 6.63 -4.84
CA LEU A 60 -10.19 7.87 -4.54
C LEU A 60 -10.68 7.90 -3.09
N ALA A 61 -11.21 6.78 -2.58
CA ALA A 61 -11.63 6.67 -1.19
C ALA A 61 -10.45 6.86 -0.23
N TYR A 62 -9.28 6.31 -0.56
CA TYR A 62 -8.05 6.52 0.21
C TYR A 62 -7.62 8.00 0.21
N VAL A 63 -7.57 8.63 -0.97
CA VAL A 63 -7.19 10.06 -1.09
C VAL A 63 -8.17 10.96 -0.33
N ALA A 64 -9.48 10.70 -0.43
CA ALA A 64 -10.49 11.44 0.32
C ALA A 64 -10.30 11.32 1.83
N SER A 65 -9.92 10.13 2.32
CA SER A 65 -9.63 9.90 3.74
C SER A 65 -8.40 10.67 4.22
N LEU A 66 -7.35 10.73 3.39
CA LEU A 66 -6.15 11.54 3.69
C LEU A 66 -6.46 13.04 3.66
N ALA A 67 -7.24 13.51 2.67
CA ALA A 67 -7.65 14.90 2.60
C ALA A 67 -8.45 15.31 3.84
N GLN A 68 -9.36 14.44 4.31
CA GLN A 68 -10.09 14.65 5.56
C GLN A 68 -9.14 14.71 6.76
N LEU A 69 -8.16 13.82 6.83
CA LEU A 69 -7.19 13.82 7.92
C LEU A 69 -6.39 15.13 7.95
N ASN A 70 -5.91 15.60 6.79
CA ASN A 70 -5.13 16.83 6.70
C ASN A 70 -5.97 18.07 7.03
N ALA A 71 -7.20 18.16 6.51
CA ALA A 71 -8.11 19.27 6.83
C ALA A 71 -8.45 19.35 8.33
N LEU A 72 -8.40 18.23 9.05
CA LEU A 72 -8.56 18.20 10.49
C LEU A 72 -7.29 18.63 11.24
N ALA A 73 -6.10 18.37 10.68
CA ALA A 73 -4.82 18.76 11.26
C ALA A 73 -4.49 20.25 11.06
N ASP A 74 -4.91 20.83 9.93
CA ASP A 74 -4.70 22.25 9.60
C ASP A 74 -5.66 23.21 10.32
N ARG A 75 -6.50 22.73 11.25
CA ARG A 75 -7.30 23.57 12.14
C ARG A 75 -6.46 23.92 13.37
N PRO A 76 -5.90 25.14 13.49
CA PRO A 76 -5.13 25.51 14.67
C PRO A 76 -6.02 25.49 15.91
N ALA A 77 -5.51 24.92 17.00
CA ALA A 77 -6.20 24.80 18.28
C ALA A 77 -6.50 26.15 18.96
N ASP A 78 -5.97 27.26 18.42
CA ASP A 78 -6.06 28.62 18.98
C ASP A 78 -6.58 29.66 17.96
N TYR A 79 -7.58 29.32 17.14
CA TYR A 79 -8.16 30.32 16.23
C TYR A 79 -9.11 31.29 16.96
N ILE A 80 -8.56 32.44 17.39
CA ILE A 80 -9.36 33.64 17.65
C ILE A 80 -9.67 34.29 16.29
N PRO A 81 -10.94 34.54 15.93
CA PRO A 81 -11.27 35.19 14.68
C PRO A 81 -10.84 36.65 14.72
N VAL A 82 -9.67 36.97 14.16
CA VAL A 82 -9.26 38.37 13.93
C VAL A 82 -10.00 38.86 12.69
N ALA A 83 -10.94 39.76 12.89
CA ALA A 83 -11.92 40.21 11.90
C ALA A 83 -11.36 40.93 10.64
N ASN A 84 -10.03 41.06 10.47
CA ASN A 84 -9.43 41.88 9.41
C ASN A 84 -8.06 41.37 8.90
N ALA A 85 -7.93 40.08 8.57
CA ALA A 85 -6.76 39.59 7.83
C ALA A 85 -7.02 39.62 6.32
N PRO A 86 -6.14 40.21 5.47
CA PRO A 86 -6.32 40.17 4.02
C PRO A 86 -6.22 38.73 3.55
N ALA A 87 -7.15 38.33 2.69
CA ALA A 87 -7.22 37.00 2.09
C ALA A 87 -5.96 36.71 1.27
N GLN A 88 -4.90 36.22 1.91
CA GLN A 88 -3.73 35.70 1.23
C GLN A 88 -4.00 34.24 0.90
N ALA A 89 -4.17 34.01 -0.40
CA ALA A 89 -4.36 32.71 -1.02
C ALA A 89 -3.22 31.76 -0.62
N VAL A 90 -3.58 30.67 0.07
CA VAL A 90 -2.74 29.48 0.18
C VAL A 90 -3.53 28.34 -0.45
N ALA A 91 -3.10 27.97 -1.67
CA ALA A 91 -3.45 26.80 -2.46
C ALA A 91 -4.94 26.57 -2.82
N ALA A 92 -5.16 26.43 -4.14
CA ALA A 92 -6.41 26.10 -4.83
C ALA A 92 -7.40 25.22 -4.05
N PRO A 93 -8.72 25.43 -4.20
CA PRO A 93 -9.68 24.46 -3.72
C PRO A 93 -9.29 23.10 -4.27
N ALA A 94 -9.11 22.11 -3.40
CA ALA A 94 -9.10 20.72 -3.82
C ALA A 94 -10.34 20.56 -4.69
N ALA A 95 -10.15 20.53 -6.01
CA ALA A 95 -11.25 20.37 -6.94
C ALA A 95 -11.96 19.12 -6.48
N VAL A 96 -13.20 19.29 -6.00
CA VAL A 96 -14.07 18.18 -5.61
C VAL A 96 -13.99 17.22 -6.79
N PRO A 97 -13.41 16.01 -6.65
CA PRO A 97 -13.33 15.12 -7.78
C PRO A 97 -14.77 14.96 -8.27
N ALA A 98 -14.99 15.33 -9.55
CA ALA A 98 -16.28 15.21 -10.21
C ALA A 98 -16.90 13.85 -9.86
N PRO A 99 -18.23 13.70 -9.75
CA PRO A 99 -18.84 12.41 -9.44
C PRO A 99 -18.37 11.38 -10.45
N ILE A 100 -17.44 10.51 -10.03
CA ILE A 100 -16.82 9.53 -10.91
C ILE A 100 -17.80 8.37 -10.98
N PRO A 101 -18.25 7.95 -12.18
CA PRO A 101 -19.06 6.75 -12.34
C PRO A 101 -18.36 5.59 -11.61
N ALA A 102 -19.14 4.60 -11.15
CA ALA A 102 -18.65 3.47 -10.35
C ALA A 102 -17.57 2.66 -11.10
N ASP A 103 -16.34 3.15 -11.09
CA ASP A 103 -15.30 2.66 -11.97
C ASP A 103 -14.51 1.61 -11.21
N SER A 104 -14.91 0.35 -11.41
CA SER A 104 -14.28 -0.85 -10.86
C SER A 104 -12.97 -1.21 -11.56
N VAL A 105 -12.47 -0.33 -12.45
CA VAL A 105 -11.19 -0.52 -13.16
C VAL A 105 -10.08 -0.78 -12.17
N ARG A 106 -9.49 -1.98 -12.27
CA ARG A 106 -8.32 -2.40 -11.52
C ARG A 106 -7.11 -1.59 -11.98
N ILE A 107 -6.51 -0.85 -11.07
CA ILE A 107 -5.29 -0.06 -11.29
C ILE A 107 -4.07 -0.65 -10.57
N GLY A 108 -4.26 -1.71 -9.80
CA GLY A 108 -3.18 -2.42 -9.11
C GLY A 108 -3.67 -3.62 -8.29
N THR A 109 -2.81 -4.05 -7.37
CA THR A 109 -3.09 -5.08 -6.38
C THR A 109 -2.81 -4.50 -5.01
N PHE A 110 -3.81 -4.51 -4.14
CA PHE A 110 -3.63 -4.18 -2.74
C PHE A 110 -3.03 -5.40 -2.04
N VAL A 111 -2.03 -5.16 -1.22
CA VAL A 111 -1.33 -6.18 -0.43
C VAL A 111 -1.29 -5.72 1.01
N SER A 112 -1.92 -6.48 1.89
CA SER A 112 -1.63 -6.41 3.33
C SER A 112 -0.63 -7.51 3.66
N HIS A 113 0.44 -7.16 4.35
CA HIS A 113 1.51 -8.08 4.71
C HIS A 113 1.86 -7.93 6.18
N THR A 114 1.87 -9.05 6.91
CA THR A 114 2.48 -9.13 8.24
C THR A 114 3.88 -9.70 8.10
N TYR A 115 4.84 -9.17 8.85
CA TYR A 115 6.20 -9.69 8.87
C TYR A 115 6.75 -9.67 10.28
N LYS A 116 7.84 -10.41 10.49
CA LYS A 116 8.66 -10.30 11.68
C LYS A 116 10.00 -9.72 11.28
N GLU A 117 10.47 -8.79 12.08
CA GLU A 117 11.83 -8.30 12.05
C GLU A 117 12.52 -8.76 13.34
N GLN A 118 13.62 -9.47 13.21
CA GLN A 118 14.51 -9.72 14.34
C GLN A 118 15.56 -8.59 14.41
N ASN A 119 15.67 -7.89 15.54
CA ASN A 119 16.75 -6.92 15.68
C ASN A 119 18.07 -7.63 16.00
N GLY A 120 19.21 -6.93 15.88
CA GLY A 120 20.53 -7.49 16.13
C GLY A 120 20.75 -8.06 17.55
N THR A 121 19.86 -7.76 18.50
CA THR A 121 19.85 -8.30 19.86
C THR A 121 18.95 -9.54 20.02
N GLY A 122 18.34 -10.03 18.94
CA GLY A 122 17.54 -11.25 18.90
C GLY A 122 16.05 -11.07 19.20
N PHE A 123 15.58 -9.85 19.53
CA PHE A 123 14.16 -9.58 19.73
C PHE A 123 13.41 -9.62 18.41
N THR A 124 12.28 -10.31 18.40
CA THR A 124 11.40 -10.40 17.24
C THR A 124 10.25 -9.41 17.38
N MET A 125 10.25 -8.35 16.57
CA MET A 125 9.12 -7.44 16.44
C MET A 125 8.20 -7.95 15.32
N ARG A 126 6.91 -8.10 15.63
CA ARG A 126 5.89 -8.33 14.59
C ARG A 126 5.41 -6.97 14.11
N ASP A 127 5.39 -6.79 12.80
CA ASP A 127 4.90 -5.58 12.15
C ASP A 127 3.96 -5.93 10.98
N SER A 128 3.24 -4.94 10.48
CA SER A 128 2.32 -5.09 9.36
C SER A 128 2.26 -3.83 8.52
N GLY A 129 2.29 -4.00 7.20
CA GLY A 129 2.14 -2.92 6.24
C GLY A 129 1.00 -3.16 5.26
N GLU A 130 0.46 -2.07 4.73
CA GLU A 130 -0.49 -2.06 3.61
C GLU A 130 0.17 -1.38 2.42
N PHE A 131 0.04 -1.98 1.24
CA PHE A 131 0.74 -1.57 0.03
C PHE A 131 -0.16 -1.66 -1.19
N VAL A 132 0.14 -0.86 -2.20
CA VAL A 132 -0.41 -1.01 -3.55
C VAL A 132 0.73 -1.31 -4.51
N VAL A 133 0.59 -2.41 -5.24
CA VAL A 133 1.50 -2.79 -6.31
C VAL A 133 0.83 -2.50 -7.65
N SER A 134 1.43 -1.60 -8.43
CA SER A 134 0.97 -1.30 -9.79
C SER A 134 1.21 -2.48 -10.73
N PRO A 135 0.53 -2.56 -11.89
CA PRO A 135 0.81 -3.58 -12.91
C PRO A 135 2.26 -3.57 -13.41
N LYS A 136 2.95 -2.42 -13.30
CA LYS A 136 4.37 -2.25 -13.63
C LYS A 136 5.32 -2.73 -12.52
N GLY A 137 4.80 -3.24 -11.40
CA GLY A 137 5.60 -3.73 -10.27
C GLY A 137 6.01 -2.67 -9.24
N VAL A 138 5.70 -1.38 -9.48
CA VAL A 138 5.99 -0.31 -8.51
C VAL A 138 5.15 -0.51 -7.24
N VAL A 139 5.82 -0.58 -6.10
CA VAL A 139 5.22 -0.69 -4.76
C VAL A 139 5.07 0.70 -4.15
N ARG A 140 3.88 1.00 -3.61
CA ARG A 140 3.61 2.22 -2.84
C ARG A 140 3.05 1.85 -1.47
N PRO A 141 3.70 2.26 -0.36
CA PRO A 141 3.15 2.06 0.97
C PRO A 141 1.91 2.94 1.17
N LEU A 142 0.92 2.41 1.88
CA LEU A 142 -0.25 3.14 2.34
C LEU A 142 -0.18 3.31 3.86
N LEU A 143 -0.82 4.38 4.35
CA LEU A 143 -1.13 4.47 5.77
C LEU A 143 -2.11 3.34 6.12
N ALA A 144 -1.73 2.46 7.05
CA ALA A 144 -2.56 1.33 7.42
C ALA A 144 -3.97 1.78 7.83
N ASN A 145 -5.00 1.11 7.32
CA ASN A 145 -6.39 1.57 7.48
C ASN A 145 -6.78 1.73 8.96
N HIS A 146 -6.32 0.84 9.86
CA HIS A 146 -6.59 0.98 11.29
C HIS A 146 -5.99 2.27 11.89
N VAL A 147 -4.79 2.68 11.45
CA VAL A 147 -4.16 3.94 11.85
C VAL A 147 -4.94 5.12 11.29
N LEU A 148 -5.33 5.07 10.02
CA LEU A 148 -6.14 6.11 9.38
C LEU A 148 -7.46 6.33 10.13
N GLN A 149 -8.18 5.26 10.44
CA GLN A 149 -9.45 5.32 11.18
C GLN A 149 -9.25 5.82 12.63
N ALA A 150 -8.21 5.35 13.32
CA ALA A 150 -7.89 5.81 14.67
C ALA A 150 -7.62 7.32 14.69
N ARG A 151 -6.81 7.81 13.74
CA ARG A 151 -6.50 9.24 13.63
C ARG A 151 -7.73 10.07 13.26
N LEU A 152 -8.57 9.60 12.33
CA LEU A 152 -9.83 10.28 11.99
C LEU A 152 -10.78 10.32 13.20
N LYS A 153 -10.84 9.26 14.00
CA LYS A 153 -11.66 9.23 15.23
C LYS A 153 -11.13 10.21 16.27
N GLN A 154 -9.81 10.21 16.52
CA GLN A 154 -9.16 11.15 17.45
C GLN A 154 -9.37 12.60 17.02
N ALA A 155 -9.12 12.90 15.75
CA ALA A 155 -9.29 14.24 15.21
C ALA A 155 -10.74 14.74 15.30
N LYS A 156 -11.73 13.86 15.17
CA LYS A 156 -13.15 14.20 15.40
C LYS A 156 -13.49 14.38 16.89
N SER A 157 -12.89 13.63 17.79
CA SER A 157 -13.15 13.78 19.24
C SER A 157 -12.58 15.07 19.81
N THR A 158 -11.46 15.56 19.29
CA THR A 158 -10.87 16.86 19.69
C THR A 158 -11.71 18.06 19.24
N GLN A 159 -12.68 17.85 18.33
CA GLN A 159 -13.56 18.90 17.82
C GLN A 159 -14.90 19.04 18.55
N ARG A 160 -15.17 18.19 19.56
CA ARG A 160 -16.37 18.29 20.41
C ARG A 160 -16.03 18.97 21.73
#